data_AF-A0A8T5KXH8-F1
#
_entry.id   AF-A0A8T5KXH8-F1
#
_cell.length_a   1.000
_cell.length_b   1.000
_cell.length_c   1.000
_cell.angle_alpha   90.00
_cell.angle_beta   90.00
_cell.angle_gamma   90.00
#
_symmetry.space_group_name_H-M   'P 1'
#
loop_
_entity.id
_entity.type
_entity.pdbx_description
1 polymer ?
#
loop_
_entity_poly.entity_id
_entity_poly.type
_entity_poly.pdbx_seq_one_letter_code
_entity_poly.pdbx_strand_id
1 'polypeptide(L)'
;MAILTKSKYLLGLQCPKLLWTAVNDKEKIPNPDSSAQHKFEQGTLVGVLATKWFPEGINLADEDYKNNLKKTEELLKKRKPLFEASFEIDNLFSRADILNPAEKEQWDIIEVKSSTKVKDVNIEDVSFQKYIYEKFGLKIRKCFLMHINNQYVKKGEIEPKELFVLSDITEEVEKAIGGIQERINNLFKIINSKKKPEICIGKYCKDPYECGLKNACWEFLPKENVFELYLGGKKSFELYDKGILEIKNIPREFKLNERQRIQRECAVCGKPNVIKEKIKSFLDGLNYPLYYLDFETFNPAVPKYDGMKPYQRIGFQYSLHVVEKPGAKPKHISFLADGMNDPRPKFLQSLKDNLGKKGDIIVYNESFEKGVFTEHTDAFLEFQDWLSKNIMPRIKDLLIPFRQFHYYDPKQCGSASIKKVLPVMSDLSYNDMEINNGGDASIAYENATYGNVSEKEKKKIRDALEKYCELDTLAEIKIIDRLMEIVK
;
A
#
# COMPACT_ATOMS: atom_id res chain seq x y z
N MET A 1 13.18 33.77 5.19
CA MET A 1 13.72 32.81 4.20
C MET A 1 12.98 31.49 4.42
N ALA A 2 12.71 30.69 3.39
CA ALA A 2 11.95 29.45 3.58
C ALA A 2 12.76 28.43 4.41
N ILE A 3 12.12 27.75 5.36
CA ILE A 3 12.75 26.68 6.15
C ILE A 3 12.76 25.38 5.33
N LEU A 4 13.92 24.74 5.24
CA LEU A 4 14.10 23.40 4.69
C LEU A 4 13.92 22.37 5.81
N THR A 5 12.77 21.70 5.81
CA THR A 5 12.48 20.62 6.77
C THR A 5 12.95 19.27 6.21
N LYS A 6 13.06 18.27 7.09
CA LYS A 6 13.27 16.84 6.75
C LYS A 6 12.43 16.39 5.56
N SER A 7 11.11 16.58 5.62
CA SER A 7 10.20 16.19 4.52
C SER A 7 10.51 16.94 3.22
N LYS A 8 10.79 18.25 3.27
CA LYS A 8 11.13 19.03 2.07
C LYS A 8 12.48 18.61 1.46
N TYR A 9 13.47 18.28 2.28
CA TYR A 9 14.74 17.73 1.81
C TYR A 9 14.50 16.45 0.98
N LEU A 10 13.71 15.51 1.50
CA LEU A 10 13.34 14.28 0.78
C LEU A 10 12.55 14.55 -0.51
N LEU A 11 11.60 15.50 -0.51
CA LEU A 11 10.88 15.90 -1.74
C LEU A 11 11.86 16.47 -2.79
N GLY A 12 12.87 17.21 -2.36
CA GLY A 12 13.91 17.77 -3.22
C GLY A 12 14.81 16.71 -3.86
N LEU A 13 15.21 15.70 -3.07
CA LEU A 13 15.96 14.54 -3.57
C LEU A 13 15.15 13.74 -4.60
N GLN A 14 13.84 13.60 -4.36
CA GLN A 14 12.96 12.91 -5.30
C GLN A 14 12.76 13.71 -6.58
N CYS A 15 12.35 14.98 -6.50
CA CYS A 15 12.10 15.80 -7.68
C CYS A 15 12.17 17.31 -7.37
N PRO A 16 13.04 18.09 -8.05
CA PRO A 16 13.12 19.55 -7.89
C PRO A 16 11.78 20.27 -8.10
N LYS A 17 10.98 19.82 -9.08
CA LYS A 17 9.65 20.38 -9.37
C LYS A 17 8.67 20.12 -8.22
N LEU A 18 8.77 18.96 -7.56
CA LEU A 18 7.95 18.61 -6.41
C LEU A 18 8.28 19.50 -5.20
N LEU A 19 9.58 19.66 -4.88
CA LEU A 19 10.02 20.58 -3.82
C LEU A 19 9.57 22.02 -4.09
N TRP A 20 9.82 22.53 -5.29
CA TRP A 20 9.44 23.89 -5.63
C TRP A 20 7.93 24.12 -5.44
N THR A 21 7.12 23.18 -5.92
CA THR A 21 5.65 23.26 -5.80
C THR A 21 5.21 23.16 -4.34
N ALA A 22 5.83 22.29 -3.53
CA ALA A 22 5.51 22.17 -2.11
C ALA A 22 5.78 23.44 -1.29
N VAL A 23 6.67 24.31 -1.77
CA VAL A 23 7.02 25.56 -1.10
C VAL A 23 6.31 26.78 -1.69
N ASN A 24 6.23 26.87 -3.02
CA ASN A 24 5.77 28.08 -3.71
C ASN A 24 4.34 27.99 -4.27
N ASP A 25 3.76 26.78 -4.33
CA ASP A 25 2.47 26.52 -5.00
C ASP A 25 1.78 25.32 -4.35
N LYS A 26 1.71 25.35 -3.01
CA LYS A 26 1.32 24.22 -2.16
C LYS A 26 -0.09 23.70 -2.48
N GLU A 27 -0.98 24.58 -2.92
CA GLU A 27 -2.36 24.26 -3.28
C GLU A 27 -2.47 23.27 -4.45
N LYS A 28 -1.42 23.12 -5.28
CA LYS A 28 -1.35 22.11 -6.34
C LYS A 28 -0.97 20.72 -5.86
N ILE A 29 -0.55 20.57 -4.61
CA ILE A 29 -0.31 19.26 -4.03
C ILE A 29 -1.65 18.77 -3.47
N PRO A 30 -2.17 17.63 -3.96
CA PRO A 30 -3.40 17.06 -3.43
C PRO A 30 -3.30 16.81 -1.93
N ASN A 31 -4.42 16.98 -1.24
CA ASN A 31 -4.53 16.56 0.16
C ASN A 31 -4.31 15.04 0.27
N PRO A 32 -3.75 14.55 1.40
CA PRO A 32 -3.62 13.12 1.65
C PRO A 32 -4.97 12.41 1.56
N ASP A 33 -5.02 11.32 0.79
CA ASP A 33 -6.19 10.43 0.70
C ASP A 33 -6.34 9.58 1.98
N SER A 34 -7.43 8.80 2.06
CA SER A 34 -7.72 7.85 3.16
C SER A 34 -6.53 6.95 3.47
N SER A 35 -5.89 6.40 2.43
CA SER A 35 -4.72 5.51 2.56
C SER A 35 -3.52 6.22 3.18
N ALA A 36 -3.22 7.44 2.74
CA ALA A 36 -2.14 8.25 3.28
C ALA A 36 -2.41 8.66 4.74
N GLN A 37 -3.64 9.05 5.06
CA GLN A 37 -4.05 9.39 6.43
C GLN A 37 -3.91 8.19 7.37
N HIS A 38 -4.42 7.02 6.97
CA HIS A 38 -4.29 5.79 7.75
C HIS A 38 -2.81 5.39 7.98
N LYS A 39 -1.94 5.58 6.99
CA LYS A 39 -0.49 5.37 7.16
C LYS A 39 0.12 6.34 8.19
N PHE A 40 -0.33 7.59 8.23
CA PHE A 40 0.12 8.56 9.24
C PHE A 40 -0.36 8.19 10.64
N GLU A 41 -1.62 7.81 10.81
CA GLU A 41 -2.17 7.34 12.09
C GLU A 41 -1.42 6.11 12.61
N GLN A 42 -1.18 5.13 11.73
CA GLN A 42 -0.38 3.97 12.05
C GLN A 42 1.07 4.36 12.42
N GLY A 43 1.65 5.33 11.70
CA GLY A 43 2.97 5.88 12.02
C GLY A 43 3.01 6.50 13.42
N THR A 44 2.00 7.30 13.78
CA THR A 44 1.87 7.90 15.11
C THR A 44 1.76 6.85 16.21
N LEU A 45 0.90 5.84 16.02
CA LEU A 45 0.76 4.73 16.97
C LEU A 45 2.10 4.01 17.19
N VAL A 46 2.81 3.70 16.09
CA VAL A 46 4.12 3.06 16.14
C VAL A 46 5.15 3.96 16.84
N GLY A 47 5.17 5.26 16.56
CA GLY A 47 6.03 6.23 17.24
C GLY A 47 5.80 6.26 18.75
N VAL A 48 4.53 6.30 19.18
CA VAL A 48 4.17 6.24 20.61
C VAL A 48 4.64 4.94 21.26
N LEU A 49 4.49 3.79 20.60
CA LEU A 49 4.98 2.51 21.13
C LEU A 49 6.51 2.46 21.21
N ALA A 50 7.22 3.06 20.26
CA ALA A 50 8.68 3.12 20.28
C ALA A 50 9.21 3.88 21.50
N THR A 51 8.52 4.93 21.95
CA THR A 51 8.92 5.67 23.17
C THR A 51 8.93 4.80 24.42
N LYS A 52 8.06 3.79 24.50
CA LYS A 52 7.99 2.84 25.64
C LYS A 52 9.26 1.98 25.78
N TRP A 53 10.12 1.93 24.76
CA TRP A 53 11.43 1.30 24.86
C TRP A 53 12.38 2.08 25.79
N PHE A 54 12.11 3.38 26.00
CA PHE A 54 12.90 4.31 26.79
C PHE A 54 12.06 4.94 27.91
N PRO A 55 11.77 4.20 28.99
CA PRO A 55 10.80 4.61 30.02
C PRO A 55 11.16 5.92 30.75
N GLU A 56 12.43 6.31 30.76
CA GLU A 56 12.89 7.57 31.36
C GLU A 56 12.88 8.76 30.40
N GLY A 57 12.41 8.55 29.17
CA GLY A 57 12.43 9.57 28.12
C GLY A 57 11.44 10.71 28.36
N ILE A 58 11.79 11.89 27.86
CA ILE A 58 10.98 13.10 28.00
C ILE A 58 10.32 13.39 26.66
N ASN A 59 8.99 13.44 26.65
CA ASN A 59 8.20 13.70 25.44
C ASN A 59 8.04 15.21 25.21
N LEU A 60 8.38 15.67 23.99
CA LEU A 60 8.21 17.05 23.54
C LEU A 60 7.19 17.20 22.39
N ALA A 61 6.44 16.14 22.07
CA ALA A 61 5.50 16.10 20.94
C ALA A 61 4.42 17.19 20.99
N ASP A 62 3.92 17.50 22.20
CA ASP A 62 2.82 18.43 22.43
C ASP A 62 3.26 19.92 22.47
N GLU A 63 4.57 20.17 22.40
CA GLU A 63 5.13 21.52 22.43
C GLU A 63 5.00 22.20 21.08
N ASP A 64 4.63 23.49 21.07
CA ASP A 64 4.67 24.29 19.85
C ASP A 64 6.12 24.46 19.34
N TYR A 65 6.25 24.90 18.09
CA TYR A 65 7.54 25.04 17.41
C TYR A 65 8.62 25.76 18.24
N LYS A 66 8.30 26.91 18.83
CA LYS A 66 9.28 27.75 19.54
C LYS A 66 9.59 27.16 20.91
N ASN A 67 8.57 26.68 21.61
CA ASN A 67 8.73 26.08 22.93
C ASN A 67 9.49 24.75 22.86
N ASN A 68 9.27 23.93 21.82
CA ASN A 68 9.99 22.69 21.61
C ASN A 68 11.49 22.94 21.41
N LEU A 69 11.88 23.90 20.56
CA LEU A 69 13.30 24.26 20.36
C LEU A 69 13.98 24.67 21.67
N LYS A 70 13.34 25.58 22.43
CA LYS A 70 13.86 26.07 23.71
C LYS A 70 14.00 24.94 24.73
N LYS A 71 12.95 24.14 24.92
CA LYS A 71 12.95 23.02 25.87
C LYS A 71 13.96 21.95 25.47
N THR A 72 14.11 21.68 24.17
CA THR A 72 15.13 20.73 23.69
C THR A 72 16.51 21.16 24.18
N GLU A 73 16.90 22.42 23.98
CA GLU A 73 18.21 22.93 24.42
C GLU A 73 18.42 22.84 25.94
N GLU A 74 17.39 23.19 26.73
CA GLU A 74 17.42 23.07 28.20
C GLU A 74 17.58 21.61 28.66
N LEU A 75 16.92 20.68 27.98
CA LEU A 75 16.84 19.26 28.35
C LEU A 75 18.05 18.45 27.89
N LEU A 76 18.82 18.90 26.89
CA LEU A 76 20.08 18.26 26.48
C LEU A 76 21.03 18.04 27.68
N LYS A 77 21.06 19.00 28.62
CA LYS A 77 21.88 18.95 29.85
C LYS A 77 21.46 17.83 30.80
N LYS A 78 20.19 17.39 30.76
CA LYS A 78 19.68 16.32 31.63
C LYS A 78 20.14 14.94 31.19
N ARG A 79 20.64 14.79 29.95
CA ARG A 79 21.17 13.52 29.42
C ARG A 79 20.18 12.36 29.62
N LYS A 80 18.91 12.60 29.31
CA LYS A 80 17.84 11.60 29.21
C LYS A 80 17.40 11.45 27.76
N PRO A 81 16.80 10.31 27.36
CA PRO A 81 16.19 10.19 26.04
C PRO A 81 15.17 11.31 25.82
N LEU A 82 15.20 11.95 24.66
CA LEU A 82 14.24 12.98 24.30
C LEU A 82 13.44 12.50 23.09
N PHE A 83 12.12 12.58 23.17
CA PHE A 83 11.24 12.25 22.05
C PHE A 83 10.77 13.54 21.40
N GLU A 84 10.71 13.54 20.07
CA GLU A 84 10.23 14.69 19.30
C GLU A 84 11.07 15.97 19.57
N ALA A 85 12.36 15.80 19.87
CA ALA A 85 13.31 16.89 20.11
C ALA A 85 13.63 17.63 18.81
N SER A 86 13.44 18.94 18.77
CA SER A 86 13.61 19.74 17.55
C SER A 86 14.88 20.57 17.56
N PHE A 87 15.46 20.73 16.37
CA PHE A 87 16.65 21.53 16.14
C PHE A 87 16.46 22.41 14.90
N GLU A 88 16.88 23.67 14.99
CA GLU A 88 16.91 24.60 13.87
C GLU A 88 18.29 25.26 13.78
N ILE A 89 18.93 25.21 12.62
CA ILE A 89 20.16 25.96 12.32
C ILE A 89 20.23 26.28 10.83
N ASP A 90 20.62 27.51 10.46
CA ASP A 90 20.71 27.96 9.06
C ASP A 90 19.44 27.74 8.21
N ASN A 91 18.26 27.94 8.80
CA ASN A 91 16.94 27.64 8.19
C ASN A 91 16.75 26.15 7.84
N LEU A 92 17.54 25.26 8.42
CA LEU A 92 17.34 23.81 8.38
C LEU A 92 16.64 23.39 9.65
N PHE A 93 15.57 22.60 9.51
CA PHE A 93 14.80 22.14 10.65
C PHE A 93 14.60 20.63 10.59
N SER A 94 14.88 19.98 11.72
CA SER A 94 14.56 18.57 11.92
C SER A 94 14.10 18.33 13.34
N ARG A 95 13.27 17.29 13.47
CA ARG A 95 12.82 16.75 14.73
C ARG A 95 13.19 15.28 14.79
N ALA A 96 13.85 14.89 15.87
CA ALA A 96 14.23 13.50 16.11
C ALA A 96 13.05 12.76 16.73
N ASP A 97 12.68 11.60 16.18
CA ASP A 97 11.69 10.73 16.80
C ASP A 97 12.17 10.35 18.21
N ILE A 98 13.41 9.85 18.31
CA ILE A 98 14.10 9.59 19.59
C ILE A 98 15.57 10.02 19.48
N LEU A 99 15.99 10.91 20.39
CA LEU A 99 17.38 11.29 20.61
C LEU A 99 17.87 10.70 21.93
N ASN A 100 18.72 9.67 21.86
CA ASN A 100 19.12 8.88 23.02
C ASN A 100 20.54 9.24 23.49
N PRO A 101 20.77 9.59 24.76
CA PRO A 101 22.10 9.89 25.26
C PRO A 101 22.98 8.63 25.27
N ALA A 102 24.23 8.79 24.82
CA ALA A 102 25.25 7.74 24.80
C ALA A 102 26.40 8.03 25.78
N GLU A 103 27.44 7.20 25.78
CA GLU A 103 28.65 7.47 26.57
C GLU A 103 29.40 8.72 26.07
N LYS A 104 30.32 9.25 26.89
CA LYS A 104 31.24 10.34 26.52
C LYS A 104 30.55 11.59 25.95
N GLU A 105 29.39 11.95 26.51
CA GLU A 105 28.56 13.10 26.09
C GLU A 105 28.06 13.03 24.65
N GLN A 106 28.02 11.83 24.06
CA GLN A 106 27.51 11.63 22.70
C GLN A 106 26.00 11.35 22.69
N TRP A 107 25.40 11.32 21.51
CA TRP A 107 23.99 10.98 21.31
C TRP A 107 23.85 9.96 20.18
N ASP A 108 22.86 9.09 20.29
CA ASP A 108 22.41 8.24 19.19
C ASP A 108 21.10 8.81 18.62
N ILE A 109 20.99 8.84 17.30
CA ILE A 109 19.74 9.17 16.60
C ILE A 109 18.99 7.87 16.35
N ILE A 110 17.70 7.85 16.68
CA ILE A 110 16.84 6.69 16.45
C ILE A 110 15.59 7.19 15.70
N GLU A 111 15.51 6.88 14.42
CA GLU A 111 14.35 7.18 13.57
C GLU A 111 13.42 5.96 13.55
N VAL A 112 12.13 6.19 13.82
CA VAL A 112 11.12 5.15 13.95
C VAL A 112 10.33 5.02 12.65
N LYS A 113 10.21 3.80 12.12
CA LYS A 113 9.40 3.51 10.93
C LYS A 113 8.44 2.36 11.19
N SER A 114 7.22 2.49 10.69
CA SER A 114 6.25 1.39 10.69
C SER A 114 6.64 0.23 9.76
N SER A 115 7.57 0.43 8.82
CA SER A 115 8.04 -0.64 7.93
C SER A 115 8.73 -1.77 8.67
N THR A 116 8.93 -2.90 7.99
CA THR A 116 9.57 -4.10 8.54
C THR A 116 11.06 -4.23 8.18
N LYS A 117 11.59 -3.24 7.47
CA LYS A 117 12.99 -3.18 7.02
C LYS A 117 13.42 -1.74 6.75
N VAL A 118 14.74 -1.54 6.74
CA VAL A 118 15.42 -0.33 6.28
C VAL A 118 15.22 -0.15 4.77
N LYS A 119 15.04 1.11 4.33
CA LYS A 119 15.00 1.53 2.92
C LYS A 119 16.01 2.65 2.70
N ASP A 120 16.50 2.80 1.47
CA ASP A 120 17.51 3.82 1.11
C ASP A 120 17.08 5.25 1.47
N VAL A 121 15.80 5.57 1.28
CA VAL A 121 15.24 6.87 1.66
C VAL A 121 15.35 7.17 3.16
N ASN A 122 15.42 6.14 4.01
CA ASN A 122 15.60 6.31 5.45
C ASN A 122 17.04 6.74 5.79
N ILE A 123 18.02 6.33 4.98
CA ILE A 123 19.41 6.75 5.15
C ILE A 123 19.52 8.25 4.85
N GLU A 124 18.93 8.71 3.74
CA GLU A 124 18.90 10.14 3.39
C GLU A 124 18.16 10.98 4.45
N ASP A 125 17.05 10.47 4.97
CA ASP A 125 16.30 11.07 6.08
C ASP A 125 17.21 11.30 7.28
N VAL A 126 17.81 10.24 7.83
CA VAL A 126 18.66 10.32 9.02
C VAL A 126 19.96 11.11 8.77
N SER A 127 20.51 11.09 7.54
CA SER A 127 21.68 11.90 7.18
C SER A 127 21.41 13.40 7.30
N PHE A 128 20.21 13.85 6.93
CA PHE A 128 19.80 15.24 7.08
C PHE A 128 19.67 15.63 8.55
N GLN A 129 19.10 14.73 9.37
CA GLN A 129 18.99 14.94 10.81
C GLN A 129 20.36 15.05 11.47
N LYS A 130 21.24 14.07 11.21
CA LYS A 130 22.60 14.05 11.76
C LYS A 130 23.36 15.32 11.40
N TYR A 131 23.31 15.73 10.12
CA TYR A 131 23.96 16.96 9.68
C TYR A 131 23.49 18.19 10.46
N ILE A 132 22.18 18.33 10.70
CA ILE A 132 21.63 19.44 11.50
C ILE A 132 22.12 19.35 12.96
N TYR A 133 22.04 18.17 13.57
CA TYR A 133 22.34 17.97 14.98
C TYR A 133 23.83 18.19 15.28
N GLU A 134 24.72 17.74 14.40
CA GLU A 134 26.16 17.99 14.51
C GLU A 134 26.49 19.46 14.28
N LYS A 135 25.84 20.12 13.31
CA LYS A 135 26.02 21.54 13.06
C LYS A 135 25.52 22.40 14.24
N PHE A 136 24.48 21.94 14.93
CA PHE A 136 24.01 22.54 16.19
C PHE A 136 25.01 22.37 17.34
N GLY A 137 25.91 21.37 17.27
CA GLY A 137 26.97 21.14 18.24
C GLY A 137 26.88 19.80 18.99
N LEU A 138 25.95 18.91 18.62
CA LEU A 138 25.88 17.58 19.21
C LEU A 138 26.96 16.66 18.63
N LYS A 139 27.49 15.76 19.47
CA LYS A 139 28.35 14.66 19.02
C LYS A 139 27.48 13.42 18.78
N ILE A 140 27.26 13.06 17.52
CA ILE A 140 26.47 11.87 17.18
C ILE A 140 27.38 10.64 17.14
N ARG A 141 27.06 9.61 17.92
CA ARG A 141 27.82 8.35 17.99
C ARG A 141 27.29 7.33 16.99
N LYS A 142 26.00 7.03 17.04
CA LYS A 142 25.34 6.09 16.13
C LYS A 142 24.03 6.63 15.59
N CYS A 143 23.66 6.10 14.43
CA CYS A 143 22.37 6.33 13.79
C CYS A 143 21.66 4.99 13.66
N PHE A 144 20.44 4.91 14.15
CA PHE A 144 19.62 3.71 14.10
C PHE A 144 18.30 3.97 13.37
N LEU A 145 17.84 2.93 12.67
CA LEU A 145 16.44 2.81 12.28
C LEU A 145 15.76 1.81 13.21
N MET A 146 14.73 2.27 13.93
CA MET A 146 13.84 1.42 14.69
C MET A 146 12.63 1.05 13.83
N HIS A 147 12.45 -0.23 13.54
CA HIS A 147 11.41 -0.69 12.63
C HIS A 147 10.69 -1.93 13.16
N ILE A 148 9.50 -2.23 12.63
CA ILE A 148 8.67 -3.34 13.13
C ILE A 148 9.36 -4.69 12.87
N ASN A 149 9.36 -5.55 13.89
CA ASN A 149 9.75 -6.95 13.82
C ASN A 149 8.58 -7.78 13.23
N ASN A 150 8.67 -8.17 11.96
CA ASN A 150 7.61 -8.98 11.34
C ASN A 150 7.51 -10.42 11.87
N GLN A 151 8.42 -10.85 12.75
CA GLN A 151 8.35 -12.13 13.45
C GLN A 151 7.72 -12.03 14.84
N TYR A 152 7.45 -10.82 15.33
CA TYR A 152 6.74 -10.64 16.60
C TYR A 152 5.37 -11.33 16.55
N VAL A 153 5.03 -12.07 17.61
CA VAL A 153 3.72 -12.70 17.78
C VAL A 153 3.14 -12.18 19.08
N LYS A 154 1.99 -11.50 19.00
CA LYS A 154 1.35 -10.91 20.18
C LYS A 154 0.87 -12.00 21.15
N LYS A 155 1.15 -11.78 22.44
CA LYS A 155 0.68 -12.57 23.59
C LYS A 155 0.33 -11.63 24.73
N GLY A 156 -0.96 -11.33 24.94
CA GLY A 156 -1.37 -10.35 25.95
C GLY A 156 -1.06 -8.91 25.51
N GLU A 157 -0.48 -8.10 26.39
CA GLU A 157 -0.12 -6.72 26.07
C GLU A 157 1.03 -6.64 25.04
N ILE A 158 1.12 -5.51 24.33
CA ILE A 158 2.23 -5.28 23.40
C ILE A 158 3.52 -5.06 24.17
N GLU A 159 4.52 -5.90 23.87
CA GLU A 159 5.88 -5.80 24.41
C GLU A 159 6.79 -5.03 23.44
N PRO A 160 7.10 -3.73 23.69
CA PRO A 160 7.79 -2.88 22.72
C PRO A 160 9.18 -3.41 22.35
N LYS A 161 9.90 -4.02 23.30
CA LYS A 161 11.25 -4.56 23.07
C LYS A 161 11.27 -5.74 22.10
N GLU A 162 10.15 -6.44 21.95
CA GLU A 162 10.00 -7.55 21.01
C GLU A 162 9.34 -7.13 19.69
N LEU A 163 8.45 -6.12 19.75
CA LEU A 163 7.76 -5.57 18.59
C LEU A 163 8.71 -4.90 17.60
N PHE A 164 9.83 -4.37 18.07
CA PHE A 164 10.75 -3.59 17.25
C PHE A 164 12.12 -4.24 17.08
N VAL A 165 12.75 -3.96 15.94
CA VAL A 165 14.16 -4.21 15.65
C VAL A 165 14.87 -2.86 15.58
N LEU A 166 16.05 -2.77 16.17
CA LEU A 166 16.92 -1.60 16.09
C LEU A 166 18.09 -1.92 15.15
N SER A 167 18.08 -1.36 13.94
CA SER A 167 19.14 -1.54 12.94
C SER A 167 20.13 -0.39 12.99
N ASP A 168 21.42 -0.70 13.18
CA ASP A 168 22.50 0.28 13.05
C ASP A 168 22.70 0.60 11.56
N ILE A 169 22.54 1.87 11.20
CA ILE A 169 22.71 2.39 9.84
C ILE A 169 23.81 3.47 9.78
N THR A 170 24.70 3.48 10.77
CA THR A 170 25.68 4.56 10.96
C THR A 170 26.59 4.69 9.74
N GLU A 171 27.13 3.58 9.22
CA GLU A 171 28.06 3.63 8.08
C GLU A 171 27.41 4.15 6.79
N GLU A 172 26.17 3.76 6.55
CA GLU A 172 25.39 4.22 5.40
C GLU A 172 25.06 5.72 5.52
N VAL A 173 24.70 6.17 6.72
CA VAL A 173 24.44 7.58 7.00
C VAL A 173 25.71 8.42 6.82
N GLU A 174 26.88 7.95 7.27
CA GLU A 174 28.16 8.65 7.05
C GLU A 174 28.47 8.83 5.56
N LYS A 175 28.23 7.78 4.76
CA LYS A 175 28.41 7.86 3.31
C LYS A 175 27.45 8.86 2.68
N ALA A 176 26.18 8.85 3.09
CA ALA A 176 25.15 9.76 2.59
C ALA A 176 25.42 11.23 2.96
N ILE A 177 26.03 11.51 4.12
CA ILE A 177 26.41 12.87 4.51
C ILE A 177 27.41 13.52 3.52
N GLY A 178 28.21 12.71 2.82
CA GLY A 178 29.08 13.20 1.74
C GLY A 178 28.31 14.07 0.75
N GLY A 179 28.69 15.34 0.63
CA GLY A 179 28.06 16.31 -0.29
C GLY A 179 26.71 16.88 0.16
N ILE A 180 26.24 16.61 1.39
CA ILE A 180 24.93 17.08 1.86
C ILE A 180 24.81 18.61 1.86
N GLN A 181 25.86 19.33 2.23
CA GLN A 181 25.89 20.80 2.20
C GLN A 181 25.65 21.33 0.78
N GLU A 182 26.24 20.71 -0.25
CA GLU A 182 26.03 21.09 -1.64
C GLU A 182 24.58 20.81 -2.08
N ARG A 183 24.05 19.64 -1.71
CA ARG A 183 22.64 19.30 -1.95
C ARG A 183 21.71 20.34 -1.32
N ILE A 184 21.91 20.67 -0.05
CA ILE A 184 21.14 21.70 0.67
C ILE A 184 21.19 23.04 -0.06
N ASN A 185 22.40 23.48 -0.46
CA ASN A 185 22.56 24.73 -1.20
C ASN A 185 21.78 24.72 -2.52
N ASN A 186 21.80 23.60 -3.25
CA ASN A 186 21.05 23.43 -4.49
C ASN A 186 19.54 23.41 -4.24
N LEU A 187 19.06 22.78 -3.16
CA LEU A 187 17.65 22.80 -2.78
C LEU A 187 17.18 24.22 -2.43
N PHE A 188 17.98 25.02 -1.74
CA PHE A 188 17.65 26.43 -1.51
C PHE A 188 17.62 27.26 -2.81
N LYS A 189 18.53 27.01 -3.77
CA LYS A 189 18.45 27.63 -5.11
C LYS A 189 17.14 27.29 -5.80
N ILE A 190 16.70 26.03 -5.72
CA ILE A 190 15.42 25.59 -6.27
C ILE A 190 14.28 26.34 -5.57
N ILE A 191 14.20 26.29 -4.24
CA ILE A 191 13.13 26.93 -3.47
C ILE A 191 12.99 28.42 -3.79
N ASN A 192 14.12 29.13 -3.90
CA ASN A 192 14.14 30.58 -4.15
C ASN A 192 14.02 30.95 -5.64
N SER A 193 13.94 29.96 -6.55
CA SER A 193 13.78 30.23 -7.98
C SER A 193 12.40 30.85 -8.26
N LYS A 194 12.38 31.96 -9.01
CA LYS A 194 11.12 32.55 -9.50
C LYS A 194 10.41 31.66 -10.53
N LYS A 195 11.17 30.79 -11.21
CA LYS A 195 10.64 29.88 -12.23
C LYS A 195 10.56 28.46 -11.66
N LYS A 196 9.40 27.82 -11.82
CA LYS A 196 9.22 26.40 -11.52
C LYS A 196 10.20 25.57 -12.37
N PRO A 197 10.94 24.62 -11.78
CA PRO A 197 11.79 23.71 -12.56
C PRO A 197 11.00 22.92 -13.59
N GLU A 198 11.52 22.86 -14.82
CA GLU A 198 11.00 21.99 -15.87
C GLU A 198 11.74 20.66 -15.82
N ILE A 199 10.99 19.61 -15.47
CA ILE A 199 11.47 18.24 -15.32
C ILE A 199 10.44 17.36 -16.02
N CYS A 200 10.92 16.47 -16.89
CA CYS A 200 10.09 15.46 -17.56
C CYS A 200 9.46 14.49 -16.54
N ILE A 201 8.57 13.61 -16.99
CA ILE A 201 8.18 12.47 -16.14
C ILE A 201 9.31 11.44 -16.11
N GLY A 202 9.43 10.70 -15.01
CA GLY A 202 10.54 9.77 -14.80
C GLY A 202 10.26 8.74 -13.71
N LYS A 203 11.25 7.92 -13.40
CA LYS A 203 11.15 6.91 -12.33
C LYS A 203 10.86 7.54 -10.96
N TYR A 204 11.39 8.73 -10.71
CA TYR A 204 11.14 9.53 -9.51
C TYR A 204 9.68 9.94 -9.32
N CYS A 205 8.80 9.74 -10.31
CA CYS A 205 7.36 9.93 -10.12
C CYS A 205 6.72 8.85 -9.24
N LYS A 206 7.38 7.70 -9.04
CA LYS A 206 6.85 6.55 -8.27
C LYS A 206 7.80 6.06 -7.17
N ASP A 207 9.06 6.49 -7.20
CA ASP A 207 10.13 6.03 -6.32
C ASP A 207 10.86 7.24 -5.72
N PRO A 208 11.15 7.28 -4.41
CA PRO A 208 10.83 6.26 -3.40
C PRO A 208 9.36 6.23 -2.96
N TYR A 209 8.59 7.26 -3.31
CA TYR A 209 7.16 7.37 -3.02
C TYR A 209 6.38 7.84 -4.25
N GLU A 210 5.09 7.56 -4.27
CA GLU A 210 4.19 8.11 -5.28
C GLU A 210 4.21 9.64 -5.22
N CYS A 211 4.52 10.29 -6.34
CA CYS A 211 4.64 11.74 -6.41
C CYS A 211 3.27 12.41 -6.37
N GLY A 212 3.05 13.34 -5.45
CA GLY A 212 1.79 14.10 -5.35
C GLY A 212 1.44 14.91 -6.60
N LEU A 213 2.42 15.20 -7.47
CA LEU A 213 2.20 15.90 -8.74
C LEU A 213 2.00 14.95 -9.93
N LYS A 214 1.94 13.63 -9.72
CA LYS A 214 1.90 12.66 -10.82
C LYS A 214 0.75 12.95 -11.78
N ASN A 215 -0.47 13.14 -11.29
CA ASN A 215 -1.64 13.39 -12.14
C ASN A 215 -1.42 14.61 -13.05
N ALA A 216 -1.02 15.75 -12.47
CA ALA A 216 -0.73 16.97 -13.23
C ALA A 216 0.47 16.83 -14.17
N CYS A 217 1.53 16.11 -13.78
CA CYS A 217 2.71 15.92 -14.62
C CYS A 217 2.46 14.93 -15.76
N TRP A 218 1.49 14.02 -15.64
CA TRP A 218 1.21 12.95 -16.60
C TRP A 218 -0.01 13.24 -17.48
N GLU A 219 -0.72 14.35 -17.26
CA GLU A 219 -1.97 14.73 -17.95
C GLU A 219 -1.83 14.83 -19.47
N PHE A 220 -0.64 15.16 -19.98
CA PHE A 220 -0.38 15.27 -21.42
C PHE A 220 -0.37 13.91 -22.14
N LEU A 221 -0.32 12.79 -21.41
CA LEU A 221 -0.26 11.46 -22.01
C LEU A 221 -1.62 11.10 -22.62
N PRO A 222 -1.64 10.56 -23.85
CA PRO A 222 -2.86 10.10 -24.49
C PRO A 222 -3.46 8.89 -23.75
N LYS A 223 -4.73 8.58 -24.05
CA LYS A 223 -5.31 7.28 -23.68
C LYS A 223 -4.50 6.15 -24.35
N GLU A 224 -4.43 4.98 -23.71
CA GLU A 224 -3.67 3.83 -24.24
C GLU A 224 -2.19 4.17 -24.47
N ASN A 225 -1.60 4.93 -23.54
CA ASN A 225 -0.20 5.32 -23.62
C ASN A 225 0.76 4.19 -23.23
N VAL A 226 2.03 4.33 -23.58
CA VAL A 226 3.07 3.31 -23.36
C VAL A 226 3.33 2.99 -21.88
N PHE A 227 2.87 3.79 -20.93
CA PHE A 227 2.96 3.47 -19.49
C PHE A 227 1.83 2.56 -18.99
N GLU A 228 0.80 2.31 -19.81
CA GLU A 228 -0.26 1.30 -19.60
C GLU A 228 0.14 -0.07 -20.19
N LEU A 229 1.34 -0.18 -20.77
CA LEU A 229 1.87 -1.43 -21.28
C LEU A 229 2.04 -2.44 -20.13
N TYR A 230 1.52 -3.65 -20.31
CA TYR A 230 1.57 -4.75 -19.36
C TYR A 230 3.02 -5.04 -18.97
N LEU A 231 3.34 -4.84 -17.68
CA LEU A 231 4.69 -4.94 -17.15
C LEU A 231 5.71 -4.13 -17.98
N GLY A 232 5.32 -2.94 -18.44
CA GLY A 232 6.11 -2.11 -19.34
C GLY A 232 7.44 -1.65 -18.72
N GLY A 233 7.44 -1.24 -17.45
CA GLY A 233 8.65 -0.95 -16.68
C GLY A 233 9.64 -0.06 -17.44
N LYS A 234 10.86 -0.55 -17.65
CA LYS A 234 11.91 0.17 -18.40
C LYS A 234 11.53 0.42 -19.87
N LYS A 235 10.78 -0.48 -20.51
CA LYS A 235 10.38 -0.33 -21.92
C LYS A 235 9.46 0.87 -22.13
N SER A 236 8.56 1.14 -21.18
CA SER A 236 7.67 2.31 -21.25
C SER A 236 8.45 3.61 -21.29
N PHE A 237 9.50 3.73 -20.46
CA PHE A 237 10.39 4.89 -20.50
C PHE A 237 11.23 4.93 -21.77
N GLU A 238 11.75 3.80 -22.25
CA GLU A 238 12.49 3.75 -23.53
C GLU A 238 11.63 4.22 -24.72
N LEU A 239 10.34 3.83 -24.76
CA LEU A 239 9.39 4.28 -25.78
C LEU A 239 9.11 5.77 -25.65
N TYR A 240 8.86 6.24 -24.42
CA TYR A 240 8.66 7.66 -24.12
C TYR A 240 9.85 8.52 -24.54
N ASP A 241 11.08 8.10 -24.24
CA ASP A 241 12.32 8.80 -24.61
C ASP A 241 12.53 8.84 -26.13
N LYS A 242 11.96 7.88 -26.87
CA LYS A 242 11.91 7.85 -28.35
C LYS A 242 10.76 8.67 -28.93
N GLY A 243 9.96 9.36 -28.10
CA GLY A 243 8.80 10.14 -28.53
C GLY A 243 7.56 9.31 -28.85
N ILE A 244 7.55 8.02 -28.52
CA ILE A 244 6.41 7.12 -28.75
C ILE A 244 5.51 7.16 -27.51
N LEU A 245 4.37 7.84 -27.63
CA LEU A 245 3.44 8.02 -26.51
C LEU A 245 2.32 6.98 -26.47
N GLU A 246 1.79 6.55 -27.61
CA GLU A 246 0.65 5.61 -27.70
C GLU A 246 1.12 4.18 -28.00
N ILE A 247 0.44 3.19 -27.41
CA ILE A 247 0.73 1.75 -27.62
C ILE A 247 0.59 1.35 -29.09
N LYS A 248 -0.41 1.86 -29.81
CA LYS A 248 -0.63 1.59 -31.24
C LYS A 248 0.53 2.05 -32.14
N ASN A 249 1.31 3.03 -31.68
CA ASN A 249 2.43 3.62 -32.42
C ASN A 249 3.76 2.88 -32.14
N ILE A 250 3.76 1.83 -31.31
CA ILE A 250 4.97 1.05 -31.04
C ILE A 250 5.43 0.34 -32.33
N PRO A 251 6.67 0.57 -32.81
CA PRO A 251 7.18 -0.06 -34.02
C PRO A 251 7.19 -1.58 -33.95
N ARG A 252 7.07 -2.25 -35.10
CA ARG A 252 6.94 -3.72 -35.15
C ARG A 252 8.19 -4.44 -34.68
N GLU A 253 9.34 -3.84 -34.95
CA GLU A 253 10.69 -4.27 -34.58
C GLU A 253 11.01 -4.06 -33.10
N PHE A 254 10.23 -3.23 -32.38
CA PHE A 254 10.42 -3.04 -30.96
C PHE A 254 10.13 -4.34 -30.21
N LYS A 255 11.06 -4.78 -29.36
CA LYS A 255 10.99 -6.10 -28.70
C LYS A 255 9.90 -6.13 -27.62
N LEU A 256 8.70 -6.53 -28.01
CA LEU A 256 7.56 -6.79 -27.10
C LEU A 256 7.47 -8.28 -26.73
N ASN A 257 7.05 -8.55 -25.49
CA ASN A 257 6.62 -9.91 -25.11
C ASN A 257 5.24 -10.21 -25.72
N GLU A 258 4.79 -11.47 -25.65
CA GLU A 258 3.52 -11.92 -26.25
C GLU A 258 2.32 -11.04 -25.84
N ARG A 259 2.09 -10.84 -24.54
CA ARG A 259 0.99 -10.00 -24.04
C ARG A 259 1.08 -8.56 -24.52
N GLN A 260 2.28 -7.99 -24.53
CA GLN A 260 2.52 -6.64 -25.03
C GLN A 260 2.24 -6.53 -26.55
N ARG A 261 2.51 -7.59 -27.33
CA ARG A 261 2.15 -7.65 -28.76
C ARG A 261 0.63 -7.68 -28.93
N ILE A 262 -0.06 -8.49 -28.13
CA ILE A 262 -1.54 -8.52 -28.08
C ILE A 262 -2.07 -7.12 -27.78
N GLN A 263 -1.54 -6.41 -26.77
CA GLN A 263 -1.95 -5.02 -26.49
C GLN A 263 -1.81 -4.11 -27.69
N ARG A 264 -0.65 -4.13 -28.36
CA ARG A 264 -0.39 -3.32 -29.55
C ARG A 264 -1.39 -3.65 -30.66
N GLU A 265 -1.61 -4.94 -30.92
CA GLU A 265 -2.51 -5.39 -31.98
C GLU A 265 -3.96 -4.99 -31.71
N CYS A 266 -4.44 -5.18 -30.48
CA CYS A 266 -5.76 -4.73 -30.05
C CYS A 266 -5.90 -3.21 -30.11
N ALA A 267 -4.88 -2.44 -29.71
CA ALA A 267 -4.88 -0.98 -29.80
C ALA A 267 -4.89 -0.47 -31.26
N VAL A 268 -4.27 -1.22 -32.20
CA VAL A 268 -4.28 -0.88 -33.63
C VAL A 268 -5.63 -1.21 -34.28
N CYS A 269 -6.22 -2.37 -33.98
CA CYS A 269 -7.45 -2.83 -34.64
C CYS A 269 -8.75 -2.41 -33.94
N GLY A 270 -8.66 -1.96 -32.68
CA GLY A 270 -9.80 -1.58 -31.85
C GLY A 270 -10.70 -2.75 -31.42
N LYS A 271 -10.22 -3.99 -31.53
CA LYS A 271 -10.98 -5.21 -31.21
C LYS A 271 -10.32 -6.01 -30.09
N PRO A 272 -11.10 -6.72 -29.26
CA PRO A 272 -10.56 -7.58 -28.23
C PRO A 272 -9.85 -8.80 -28.86
N ASN A 273 -8.79 -9.24 -28.19
CA ASN A 273 -8.19 -10.55 -28.42
C ASN A 273 -9.03 -11.63 -27.74
N VAL A 274 -9.33 -12.71 -28.47
CA VAL A 274 -10.12 -13.84 -27.97
C VAL A 274 -9.52 -15.16 -28.47
N ILE A 275 -8.94 -15.92 -27.55
CA ILE A 275 -8.43 -17.28 -27.79
C ILE A 275 -9.50 -18.26 -27.29
N LYS A 276 -10.49 -18.53 -28.14
CA LYS A 276 -11.70 -19.29 -27.78
C LYS A 276 -11.39 -20.66 -27.17
N GLU A 277 -10.40 -21.38 -27.70
CA GLU A 277 -10.03 -22.72 -27.25
C GLU A 277 -9.51 -22.71 -25.80
N LYS A 278 -8.72 -21.68 -25.45
CA LYS A 278 -8.16 -21.54 -24.09
C LYS A 278 -9.22 -21.10 -23.08
N ILE A 279 -10.14 -20.22 -23.48
CA ILE A 279 -11.27 -19.83 -22.63
C ILE A 279 -12.19 -21.03 -22.41
N LYS A 280 -12.54 -21.76 -23.48
CA LYS A 280 -13.37 -22.96 -23.40
C LYS A 280 -12.72 -24.03 -22.51
N SER A 281 -11.42 -24.28 -22.67
CA SER A 281 -10.69 -25.22 -21.82
C SER A 281 -10.72 -24.83 -20.33
N PHE A 282 -10.71 -23.54 -20.00
CA PHE A 282 -10.88 -23.09 -18.61
C PHE A 282 -12.30 -23.38 -18.10
N LEU A 283 -13.32 -23.04 -18.90
CA LEU A 283 -14.73 -23.21 -18.55
C LEU A 283 -15.16 -24.69 -18.43
N ASP A 284 -14.70 -25.54 -19.35
CA ASP A 284 -14.97 -26.99 -19.35
C ASP A 284 -14.34 -27.68 -18.13
N GLY A 285 -13.34 -27.06 -17.51
CA GLY A 285 -12.69 -27.55 -16.28
C GLY A 285 -13.46 -27.23 -14.99
N LEU A 286 -14.57 -26.48 -15.06
CA LEU A 286 -15.35 -26.05 -13.90
C LEU A 286 -16.43 -27.08 -13.52
N ASN A 287 -16.50 -27.41 -12.23
CA ASN A 287 -17.40 -28.43 -11.68
C ASN A 287 -18.44 -27.78 -10.77
N TYR A 288 -19.71 -27.95 -11.08
CA TYR A 288 -20.80 -27.41 -10.27
C TYR A 288 -21.07 -28.26 -9.00
N PRO A 289 -21.56 -27.66 -7.90
CA PRO A 289 -21.92 -26.24 -7.72
C PRO A 289 -20.70 -25.32 -7.71
N LEU A 290 -20.85 -24.10 -8.25
CA LEU A 290 -19.80 -23.07 -8.22
C LEU A 290 -20.01 -22.14 -7.02
N TYR A 291 -18.94 -21.93 -6.24
CA TYR A 291 -18.89 -21.04 -5.08
C TYR A 291 -18.00 -19.84 -5.42
N TYR A 292 -18.59 -18.70 -5.74
CA TYR A 292 -17.86 -17.47 -6.02
C TYR A 292 -17.56 -16.78 -4.70
N LEU A 293 -16.28 -16.56 -4.39
CA LEU A 293 -15.82 -16.20 -3.07
C LEU A 293 -14.83 -15.04 -3.14
N ASP A 294 -15.08 -14.02 -2.33
CA ASP A 294 -14.19 -12.87 -2.17
C ASP A 294 -14.06 -12.51 -0.69
N PHE A 295 -12.86 -12.03 -0.30
CA PHE A 295 -12.52 -11.69 1.08
C PHE A 295 -12.06 -10.25 1.21
N GLU A 296 -12.52 -9.60 2.28
CA GLU A 296 -11.95 -8.35 2.75
C GLU A 296 -11.15 -8.56 4.03
N THR A 297 -9.97 -7.93 4.06
CA THR A 297 -9.00 -8.09 5.15
C THR A 297 -8.47 -6.76 5.62
N PHE A 298 -7.97 -6.70 6.86
CA PHE A 298 -7.12 -5.60 7.32
C PHE A 298 -5.78 -6.17 7.84
N ASN A 299 -4.72 -5.36 7.82
CA ASN A 299 -3.35 -5.81 8.04
C ASN A 299 -2.52 -4.76 8.82
N PRO A 300 -2.81 -4.59 10.12
CA PRO A 300 -2.22 -3.53 10.95
C PRO A 300 -0.75 -3.81 11.27
N ALA A 301 0.06 -2.75 11.36
CA ALA A 301 1.46 -2.84 11.78
C ALA A 301 1.61 -3.32 13.23
N VAL A 302 0.66 -2.96 14.10
CA VAL A 302 0.62 -3.42 15.49
C VAL A 302 -0.44 -4.53 15.59
N PRO A 303 -0.08 -5.76 15.96
CA PRO A 303 -1.05 -6.85 16.04
C PRO A 303 -2.15 -6.53 17.05
N LYS A 304 -3.42 -6.79 16.68
CA LYS A 304 -4.56 -6.54 17.57
C LYS A 304 -4.96 -7.76 18.40
N TYR A 305 -4.68 -8.96 17.90
CA TYR A 305 -5.10 -10.23 18.49
C TYR A 305 -3.93 -11.09 18.92
N ASP A 306 -4.17 -11.96 19.90
CA ASP A 306 -3.15 -12.94 20.29
C ASP A 306 -2.90 -13.93 19.15
N GLY A 307 -1.65 -14.38 19.03
CA GLY A 307 -1.20 -15.22 17.92
C GLY A 307 -1.08 -14.48 16.58
N MET A 308 -1.33 -13.17 16.52
CA MET A 308 -1.19 -12.36 15.31
C MET A 308 0.22 -11.78 15.18
N LYS A 309 0.74 -11.73 13.95
CA LYS A 309 1.98 -11.04 13.58
C LYS A 309 1.70 -9.67 12.94
N PRO A 310 2.66 -8.72 13.00
CA PRO A 310 2.55 -7.47 12.26
C PRO A 310 2.28 -7.68 10.77
N TYR A 311 1.37 -6.88 10.21
CA TYR A 311 0.97 -6.93 8.80
C TYR A 311 0.39 -8.27 8.32
N GLN A 312 0.03 -9.17 9.23
CA GLN A 312 -0.75 -10.37 8.91
C GLN A 312 -2.16 -9.97 8.46
N ARG A 313 -2.68 -10.64 7.42
CA ARG A 313 -4.03 -10.39 6.93
C ARG A 313 -5.05 -11.00 7.88
N ILE A 314 -6.02 -10.21 8.29
CA ILE A 314 -7.15 -10.63 9.10
C ILE A 314 -8.42 -10.47 8.28
N GLY A 315 -9.03 -11.59 7.90
CA GLY A 315 -10.33 -11.66 7.24
C GLY A 315 -11.42 -11.21 8.19
N PHE A 316 -12.07 -10.12 7.83
CA PHE A 316 -13.18 -9.58 8.61
C PHE A 316 -14.51 -9.70 7.87
N GLN A 317 -14.47 -9.90 6.55
CA GLN A 317 -15.66 -10.02 5.73
C GLN A 317 -15.43 -10.97 4.56
N TYR A 318 -16.47 -11.70 4.18
CA TYR A 318 -16.51 -12.40 2.91
C TYR A 318 -17.88 -12.25 2.26
N SER A 319 -17.88 -12.34 0.93
CA SER A 319 -19.08 -12.59 0.13
C SER A 319 -18.97 -13.97 -0.50
N LEU A 320 -20.11 -14.65 -0.60
CA LEU A 320 -20.23 -15.97 -1.20
C LEU A 320 -21.50 -16.02 -2.04
N HIS A 321 -21.34 -16.23 -3.35
CA HIS A 321 -22.46 -16.62 -4.20
C HIS A 321 -22.35 -18.10 -4.57
N VAL A 322 -23.47 -18.82 -4.47
CA VAL A 322 -23.56 -20.23 -4.85
C VAL A 322 -24.44 -20.39 -6.06
N VAL A 323 -23.93 -21.03 -7.11
CA VAL A 323 -24.67 -21.40 -8.32
C VAL A 323 -24.68 -22.92 -8.43
N GLU A 324 -25.84 -23.53 -8.22
CA GLU A 324 -25.98 -24.99 -8.11
C GLU A 324 -25.72 -25.76 -9.41
N LYS A 325 -26.09 -25.17 -10.55
CA LYS A 325 -25.94 -25.74 -11.89
C LYS A 325 -25.98 -24.61 -12.93
N PRO A 326 -25.53 -24.84 -14.18
CA PRO A 326 -25.63 -23.84 -15.23
C PRO A 326 -27.04 -23.25 -15.36
N GLY A 327 -27.14 -21.93 -15.37
CA GLY A 327 -28.40 -21.19 -15.46
C GLY A 327 -29.23 -21.11 -14.18
N ALA A 328 -28.78 -21.69 -13.06
CA ALA A 328 -29.45 -21.51 -11.76
C ALA A 328 -29.28 -20.07 -11.24
N LYS A 329 -30.30 -19.56 -10.54
CA LYS A 329 -30.20 -18.26 -9.87
C LYS A 329 -29.15 -18.34 -8.74
N PRO A 330 -28.21 -17.39 -8.64
CA PRO A 330 -27.25 -17.34 -7.54
C PRO A 330 -27.94 -17.16 -6.18
N LYS A 331 -27.44 -17.86 -5.16
CA LYS A 331 -27.78 -17.64 -3.75
C LYS A 331 -26.62 -16.90 -3.07
N HIS A 332 -26.88 -15.72 -2.52
CA HIS A 332 -25.90 -14.93 -1.79
C HIS A 332 -25.88 -15.27 -0.30
N ILE A 333 -24.68 -15.32 0.26
CA ILE A 333 -24.37 -15.49 1.68
C ILE A 333 -23.23 -14.53 1.99
N SER A 334 -23.33 -13.77 3.07
CA SER A 334 -22.27 -12.86 3.51
C SER A 334 -21.90 -13.10 4.96
N PHE A 335 -20.69 -12.66 5.31
CA PHE A 335 -20.24 -12.52 6.68
C PHE A 335 -19.54 -11.18 6.82
N LEU A 336 -19.89 -10.40 7.83
CA LEU A 336 -19.19 -9.18 8.21
C LEU A 336 -19.01 -9.19 9.73
N ALA A 337 -17.76 -9.26 10.18
CA ALA A 337 -17.41 -9.28 11.60
C ALA A 337 -18.02 -8.07 12.33
N ASP A 338 -18.40 -8.29 13.59
CA ASP A 338 -18.94 -7.27 14.46
C ASP A 338 -18.19 -7.24 15.80
N GLY A 339 -18.12 -6.05 16.39
CA GLY A 339 -17.35 -5.75 17.59
C GLY A 339 -15.83 -5.83 17.38
N MET A 340 -15.10 -5.72 18.48
CA MET A 340 -13.63 -5.68 18.49
C MET A 340 -12.98 -7.05 18.71
N ASN A 341 -13.76 -8.12 18.86
CA ASN A 341 -13.26 -9.47 19.06
C ASN A 341 -12.48 -9.97 17.83
N ASP A 342 -11.65 -11.00 18.01
CA ASP A 342 -10.97 -11.66 16.90
C ASP A 342 -11.99 -12.25 15.91
N PRO A 343 -12.02 -11.79 14.64
CA PRO A 343 -13.02 -12.24 13.68
C PRO A 343 -12.72 -13.64 13.15
N ARG A 344 -11.45 -14.08 13.20
CA ARG A 344 -10.96 -15.28 12.52
C ARG A 344 -11.71 -16.56 12.89
N PRO A 345 -12.05 -16.85 14.17
CA PRO A 345 -12.80 -18.07 14.51
C PRO A 345 -14.18 -18.09 13.87
N LYS A 346 -14.94 -16.98 13.97
CA LYS A 346 -16.30 -16.89 13.41
C LYS A 346 -16.26 -16.87 11.88
N PHE A 347 -15.28 -16.19 11.31
CA PHE A 347 -15.04 -16.14 9.87
C PHE A 347 -14.80 -17.55 9.30
N LEU A 348 -13.86 -18.31 9.88
CA LEU A 348 -13.55 -19.68 9.46
C LEU A 348 -14.72 -20.64 9.67
N GLN A 349 -15.41 -20.54 10.82
CA GLN A 349 -16.57 -21.38 11.10
C GLN A 349 -17.70 -21.13 10.10
N SER A 350 -18.01 -19.85 9.82
CA SER A 350 -19.04 -19.50 8.85
C SER A 350 -18.71 -19.99 7.44
N LEU A 351 -17.45 -19.88 7.00
CA LEU A 351 -17.02 -20.45 5.72
C LEU A 351 -17.17 -21.98 5.70
N LYS A 352 -16.80 -22.68 6.78
CA LYS A 352 -16.93 -24.14 6.90
C LYS A 352 -18.39 -24.60 6.82
N ASP A 353 -19.31 -23.82 7.36
CA ASP A 353 -20.75 -24.14 7.36
C ASP A 353 -21.41 -23.89 5.99
N ASN A 354 -20.86 -22.98 5.19
CA ASN A 354 -21.46 -22.55 3.92
C ASN A 354 -20.76 -23.09 2.66
N LEU A 355 -19.46 -23.43 2.73
CA LEU A 355 -18.75 -24.10 1.65
C LEU A 355 -19.04 -25.60 1.70
N GLY A 356 -19.81 -26.10 0.73
CA GLY A 356 -20.13 -27.52 0.62
C GLY A 356 -18.89 -28.39 0.35
N LYS A 357 -19.09 -29.71 0.20
CA LYS A 357 -17.98 -30.69 0.06
C LYS A 357 -17.55 -31.02 -1.38
N LYS A 358 -18.22 -30.46 -2.39
CA LYS A 358 -18.02 -30.74 -3.83
C LYS A 358 -18.22 -29.48 -4.67
N GLY A 359 -17.79 -29.52 -5.93
CA GLY A 359 -17.86 -28.38 -6.86
C GLY A 359 -16.66 -27.44 -6.71
N ASP A 360 -16.52 -26.43 -7.55
CA ASP A 360 -15.35 -25.54 -7.55
C ASP A 360 -15.61 -24.22 -6.82
N ILE A 361 -14.57 -23.68 -6.20
CA ILE A 361 -14.56 -22.39 -5.52
C ILE A 361 -13.87 -21.40 -6.45
N ILE A 362 -14.64 -20.50 -7.03
CA ILE A 362 -14.15 -19.46 -7.92
C ILE A 362 -13.71 -18.28 -7.07
N VAL A 363 -12.52 -17.76 -7.35
CA VAL A 363 -11.96 -16.56 -6.74
C VAL A 363 -11.25 -15.75 -7.83
N TYR A 364 -11.10 -14.45 -7.62
CA TYR A 364 -10.37 -13.57 -8.53
C TYR A 364 -9.03 -13.15 -7.94
N ASN A 365 -7.96 -13.92 -8.22
CA ASN A 365 -6.60 -13.85 -7.65
C ASN A 365 -6.34 -14.83 -6.50
N GLU A 366 -6.41 -16.14 -6.78
CA GLU A 366 -6.32 -17.22 -5.76
C GLU A 366 -5.15 -17.15 -4.77
N SER A 367 -4.05 -16.49 -5.13
CA SER A 367 -2.90 -16.32 -4.24
C SER A 367 -3.25 -15.49 -3.00
N PHE A 368 -4.22 -14.57 -3.12
CA PHE A 368 -4.70 -13.78 -2.00
C PHE A 368 -5.55 -14.63 -1.06
N GLU A 369 -6.63 -15.25 -1.54
CA GLU A 369 -7.57 -16.00 -0.70
C GLU A 369 -6.89 -17.23 -0.07
N LYS A 370 -6.07 -17.96 -0.84
CA LYS A 370 -5.27 -19.06 -0.29
C LYS A 370 -4.34 -18.56 0.83
N GLY A 371 -3.72 -17.40 0.66
CA GLY A 371 -2.87 -16.79 1.66
C GLY A 371 -3.63 -16.41 2.94
N VAL A 372 -4.80 -15.79 2.80
CA VAL A 372 -5.68 -15.47 3.94
C VAL A 372 -6.06 -16.74 4.69
N PHE A 373 -6.54 -17.77 3.98
CA PHE A 373 -6.88 -19.05 4.56
C PHE A 373 -5.72 -19.67 5.35
N THR A 374 -4.53 -19.78 4.73
CA THR A 374 -3.34 -20.33 5.40
C THR A 374 -3.01 -19.57 6.67
N GLU A 375 -2.91 -18.24 6.59
CA GLU A 375 -2.59 -17.40 7.75
C GLU A 375 -3.61 -17.55 8.89
N HIS A 376 -4.88 -17.78 8.58
CA HIS A 376 -5.91 -18.00 9.60
C HIS A 376 -5.82 -19.40 10.21
N THR A 377 -5.66 -20.43 9.39
CA THR A 377 -5.59 -21.82 9.90
C THR A 377 -4.28 -22.13 10.62
N ASP A 378 -3.23 -21.35 10.41
CA ASP A 378 -2.00 -21.42 11.23
C ASP A 378 -2.27 -20.99 12.68
N ALA A 379 -3.25 -20.11 12.90
CA ALA A 379 -3.69 -19.70 14.23
C ALA A 379 -4.78 -20.62 14.82
N PHE A 380 -5.56 -21.30 13.98
CA PHE A 380 -6.69 -22.17 14.37
C PHE A 380 -6.56 -23.55 13.70
N LEU A 381 -5.75 -24.41 14.33
CA LEU A 381 -5.32 -25.70 13.78
C LEU A 381 -6.49 -26.65 13.47
N GLU A 382 -7.62 -26.51 14.18
CA GLU A 382 -8.83 -27.31 13.98
C GLU A 382 -9.46 -27.14 12.58
N PHE A 383 -9.07 -26.10 11.83
CA PHE A 383 -9.52 -25.86 10.46
C PHE A 383 -8.53 -26.34 9.38
N GLN A 384 -7.30 -26.74 9.73
CA GLN A 384 -6.27 -27.11 8.75
C GLN A 384 -6.67 -28.29 7.88
N ASP A 385 -7.27 -29.32 8.48
CA ASP A 385 -7.72 -30.52 7.78
C ASP A 385 -8.89 -30.22 6.82
N TRP A 386 -9.81 -29.34 7.25
CA TRP A 386 -10.89 -28.86 6.39
C TRP A 386 -10.33 -28.07 5.20
N LEU A 387 -9.43 -27.12 5.44
CA LEU A 387 -8.84 -26.28 4.40
C LEU A 387 -8.04 -27.11 3.39
N SER A 388 -7.08 -27.90 3.86
CA SER A 388 -6.15 -28.64 2.99
C SER A 388 -6.84 -29.72 2.17
N LYS A 389 -7.79 -30.47 2.76
CA LYS A 389 -8.44 -31.60 2.09
C LYS A 389 -9.69 -31.19 1.29
N ASN A 390 -10.42 -30.17 1.72
CA ASN A 390 -11.74 -29.85 1.14
C ASN A 390 -11.84 -28.49 0.45
N ILE A 391 -10.92 -27.55 0.66
CA ILE A 391 -11.04 -26.19 0.10
C ILE A 391 -9.92 -25.93 -0.91
N MET A 392 -8.65 -26.06 -0.52
CA MET A 392 -7.50 -25.76 -1.39
C MET A 392 -7.53 -26.43 -2.77
N PRO A 393 -7.88 -27.73 -2.90
CA PRO A 393 -7.91 -28.41 -4.21
C PRO A 393 -9.04 -27.92 -5.15
N ARG A 394 -10.05 -27.26 -4.60
CA ARG A 394 -11.26 -26.81 -5.31
C ARG A 394 -11.19 -25.34 -5.74
N ILE A 395 -10.19 -24.58 -5.29
CA ILE A 395 -10.02 -23.18 -5.69
C ILE A 395 -9.61 -23.09 -7.16
N LYS A 396 -10.32 -22.26 -7.94
CA LYS A 396 -10.05 -21.94 -9.34
C LYS A 396 -9.94 -20.43 -9.52
N ASP A 397 -8.83 -20.00 -10.11
CA ASP A 397 -8.53 -18.58 -10.30
C ASP A 397 -9.12 -18.01 -11.60
N LEU A 398 -10.18 -17.21 -11.48
CA LEU A 398 -10.84 -16.54 -12.61
C LEU A 398 -9.99 -15.40 -13.21
N LEU A 399 -8.91 -15.00 -12.55
CA LEU A 399 -7.94 -14.06 -13.11
C LEU A 399 -7.20 -14.66 -14.32
N ILE A 400 -7.06 -15.98 -14.41
CA ILE A 400 -6.17 -16.64 -15.38
C ILE A 400 -6.49 -16.27 -16.84
N PRO A 401 -7.74 -16.36 -17.34
CA PRO A 401 -8.07 -15.99 -18.73
C PRO A 401 -7.65 -14.56 -19.10
N PHE A 402 -7.70 -13.63 -18.15
CA PHE A 402 -7.38 -12.22 -18.37
C PHE A 402 -5.89 -11.94 -18.19
N ARG A 403 -5.24 -12.53 -17.18
CA ARG A 403 -3.80 -12.36 -16.94
C ARG A 403 -2.94 -12.99 -18.03
N GLN A 404 -3.42 -14.05 -18.67
CA GLN A 404 -2.78 -14.66 -19.83
C GLN A 404 -3.23 -14.06 -21.16
N PHE A 405 -4.15 -13.08 -21.14
CA PHE A 405 -4.67 -12.40 -22.32
C PHE A 405 -5.37 -13.38 -23.29
N HIS A 406 -5.91 -14.50 -22.79
CA HIS A 406 -6.82 -15.34 -23.58
C HIS A 406 -8.05 -14.52 -23.98
N TYR A 407 -8.50 -13.65 -23.08
CA TYR A 407 -9.33 -12.50 -23.41
C TYR A 407 -8.57 -11.21 -23.04
N TYR A 408 -8.51 -10.25 -23.97
CA TYR A 408 -8.01 -8.91 -23.69
C TYR A 408 -8.73 -7.86 -24.54
N ASP A 409 -9.35 -6.88 -23.90
CA ASP A 409 -9.90 -5.68 -24.55
C ASP A 409 -8.94 -4.48 -24.34
N PRO A 410 -8.72 -3.60 -25.35
CA PRO A 410 -7.92 -2.39 -25.19
C PRO A 410 -8.29 -1.53 -23.96
N LYS A 411 -9.58 -1.46 -23.60
CA LYS A 411 -10.09 -0.70 -22.45
C LYS A 411 -9.58 -1.23 -21.10
N GLN A 412 -9.03 -2.43 -21.06
CA GLN A 412 -8.36 -2.96 -19.88
C GLN A 412 -7.04 -2.22 -19.56
N CYS A 413 -6.46 -1.47 -20.51
CA CYS A 413 -5.24 -0.68 -20.31
C CYS A 413 -4.09 -1.51 -19.69
N GLY A 414 -3.92 -2.75 -20.17
CA GLY A 414 -2.92 -3.68 -19.65
C GLY A 414 -3.16 -4.22 -18.24
N SER A 415 -4.31 -3.95 -17.63
CA SER A 415 -4.69 -4.52 -16.34
C SER A 415 -5.57 -5.75 -16.51
N ALA A 416 -5.35 -6.74 -15.66
CA ALA A 416 -6.25 -7.87 -15.49
C ALA A 416 -6.99 -7.79 -14.15
N SER A 417 -7.06 -6.62 -13.50
CA SER A 417 -7.89 -6.47 -12.29
C SER A 417 -9.38 -6.57 -12.63
N ILE A 418 -10.18 -7.11 -11.69
CA ILE A 418 -11.62 -7.26 -11.88
C ILE A 418 -12.30 -5.93 -12.24
N LYS A 419 -11.83 -4.81 -11.69
CA LYS A 419 -12.34 -3.46 -11.98
C LYS A 419 -12.11 -2.99 -13.42
N LYS A 420 -11.11 -3.55 -14.10
CA LYS A 420 -10.81 -3.26 -15.51
C LYS A 420 -11.44 -4.29 -16.44
N VAL A 421 -11.70 -5.50 -15.95
CA VAL A 421 -12.33 -6.59 -16.69
C VAL A 421 -13.87 -6.49 -16.67
N LEU A 422 -14.47 -6.24 -15.51
CA LEU A 422 -15.92 -6.23 -15.35
C LEU A 422 -16.63 -5.26 -16.32
N PRO A 423 -16.16 -4.01 -16.53
CA PRO A 423 -16.83 -3.06 -17.43
C PRO A 423 -16.71 -3.41 -18.93
N VAL A 424 -15.79 -4.32 -19.30
CA VAL A 424 -15.70 -4.82 -20.69
C VAL A 424 -16.46 -6.13 -20.87
N MET A 425 -16.80 -6.80 -19.77
CA MET A 425 -17.52 -8.06 -19.74
C MET A 425 -19.01 -7.92 -19.38
N SER A 426 -19.43 -6.75 -18.87
CA SER A 426 -20.79 -6.48 -18.43
C SER A 426 -21.05 -4.97 -18.35
N ASP A 427 -22.30 -4.59 -18.08
CA ASP A 427 -22.69 -3.21 -17.80
C ASP A 427 -22.43 -2.78 -16.34
N LEU A 428 -21.83 -3.64 -15.50
CA LEU A 428 -21.52 -3.33 -14.11
C LEU A 428 -20.18 -2.61 -13.96
N SER A 429 -20.09 -1.75 -12.95
CA SER A 429 -18.84 -1.09 -12.56
C SER A 429 -18.82 -0.75 -11.08
N TYR A 430 -17.63 -0.45 -10.55
CA TYR A 430 -17.43 -0.03 -9.16
C TYR A 430 -17.47 1.50 -8.99
N ASN A 431 -17.63 2.27 -10.07
CA ASN A 431 -17.41 3.72 -10.05
C ASN A 431 -18.42 4.49 -9.20
N ASP A 432 -19.64 3.95 -9.05
CA ASP A 432 -20.73 4.59 -8.31
C ASP A 432 -20.83 4.11 -6.85
N MET A 433 -19.84 3.35 -6.37
CA MET A 433 -19.83 2.82 -5.01
C MET A 433 -19.12 3.75 -4.03
N GLU A 434 -19.67 3.84 -2.82
CA GLU A 434 -19.05 4.56 -1.70
C GLU A 434 -17.69 3.96 -1.30
N ILE A 435 -17.61 2.63 -1.26
CA ILE A 435 -16.36 1.88 -1.16
C ILE A 435 -16.15 1.21 -2.50
N ASN A 436 -15.03 1.51 -3.15
CA ASN A 436 -14.74 1.03 -4.50
C ASN A 436 -13.40 0.30 -4.61
N ASN A 437 -12.69 0.08 -3.49
CA ASN A 437 -11.49 -0.73 -3.43
C ASN A 437 -11.22 -1.33 -2.04
N GLY A 438 -10.54 -2.48 -2.03
CA GLY A 438 -10.24 -3.22 -0.79
C GLY A 438 -9.41 -2.43 0.23
N GLY A 439 -8.52 -1.53 -0.21
CA GLY A 439 -7.78 -0.68 0.74
C GLY A 439 -8.70 0.27 1.52
N ASP A 440 -9.64 0.89 0.82
CA ASP A 440 -10.68 1.71 1.45
C ASP A 440 -11.63 0.85 2.30
N ALA A 441 -11.93 -0.39 1.89
CA ALA A 441 -12.72 -1.32 2.69
C ALA A 441 -12.04 -1.66 4.02
N SER A 442 -10.73 -1.97 4.01
CA SER A 442 -9.94 -2.21 5.22
C SER A 442 -9.99 -1.01 6.17
N ILE A 443 -9.74 0.20 5.65
CA ILE A 443 -9.70 1.44 6.44
C ILE A 443 -11.09 1.75 7.01
N ALA A 444 -12.13 1.63 6.19
CA ALA A 444 -13.51 1.85 6.62
C ALA A 444 -13.91 0.88 7.74
N TYR A 445 -13.56 -0.40 7.61
CA TYR A 445 -13.80 -1.39 8.66
C TYR A 445 -13.06 -1.06 9.95
N GLU A 446 -11.76 -0.71 9.87
CA GLU A 446 -10.98 -0.34 11.06
C GLU A 446 -11.55 0.90 11.75
N ASN A 447 -11.96 1.92 10.98
CA ASN A 447 -12.58 3.12 11.53
C ASN A 447 -13.94 2.83 12.18
N ALA A 448 -14.77 1.99 11.55
CA ALA A 448 -16.06 1.58 12.10
C ALA A 448 -15.95 0.70 13.35
N THR A 449 -14.84 -0.03 13.50
CA THR A 449 -14.63 -1.02 14.56
C THR A 449 -13.85 -0.46 15.75
N TYR A 450 -12.79 0.33 15.48
CA TYR A 450 -11.84 0.82 16.48
C TYR A 450 -11.81 2.35 16.58
N GLY A 451 -12.37 3.06 15.60
CA GLY A 451 -12.42 4.51 15.59
C GLY A 451 -13.55 5.07 16.46
N ASN A 452 -13.48 6.38 16.70
CA ASN A 452 -14.54 7.11 17.39
C ASN A 452 -15.58 7.62 16.38
N VAL A 453 -16.44 6.72 15.90
CA VAL A 453 -17.52 7.04 14.95
C VAL A 453 -18.90 6.89 15.58
N SER A 454 -19.86 7.70 15.14
CA SER A 454 -21.26 7.56 15.61
C SER A 454 -21.88 6.25 15.12
N GLU A 455 -22.85 5.70 15.86
CA GLU A 455 -23.57 4.48 15.45
C GLU A 455 -24.25 4.61 14.08
N LYS A 456 -24.72 5.82 13.72
CA LYS A 456 -25.28 6.10 12.40
C LYS A 456 -24.25 5.94 11.30
N GLU A 457 -23.05 6.48 11.50
CA GLU A 457 -21.95 6.38 10.53
C GLU A 457 -21.42 4.96 10.45
N LYS A 458 -21.27 4.28 11.60
CA LYS A 458 -20.90 2.87 11.67
C LYS A 458 -21.85 2.00 10.85
N LYS A 459 -23.16 2.18 10.99
CA LYS A 459 -24.15 1.46 10.18
C LYS A 459 -23.97 1.73 8.69
N LYS A 460 -23.81 3.00 8.30
CA LYS A 460 -23.61 3.40 6.90
C LYS A 460 -22.38 2.73 6.29
N ILE A 461 -21.24 2.74 7.01
CA ILE A 461 -20.01 2.07 6.57
C ILE A 461 -20.24 0.57 6.38
N ARG A 462 -20.92 -0.10 7.32
CA ARG A 462 -21.21 -1.53 7.23
C ARG A 462 -22.11 -1.86 6.04
N ASP A 463 -23.15 -1.07 5.80
CA ASP A 463 -24.02 -1.23 4.63
C ASP A 463 -23.25 -1.04 3.30
N ALA A 464 -22.27 -0.12 3.27
CA ALA A 464 -21.39 0.09 2.11
C ALA A 464 -20.42 -1.08 1.89
N LEU A 465 -19.84 -1.61 2.98
CA LEU A 465 -18.97 -2.78 2.94
C LEU A 465 -19.70 -4.02 2.40
N GLU A 466 -20.93 -4.27 2.84
CA GLU A 466 -21.73 -5.41 2.34
C GLU A 466 -22.01 -5.30 0.84
N LYS A 467 -22.43 -4.12 0.37
CA LYS A 467 -22.70 -3.88 -1.06
C LYS A 467 -21.46 -4.06 -1.93
N TYR A 468 -20.32 -3.56 -1.49
CA TYR A 468 -19.06 -3.65 -2.22
C TYR A 468 -18.64 -5.11 -2.37
N CYS A 469 -18.58 -5.86 -1.27
CA CYS A 469 -18.16 -7.27 -1.29
C CYS A 469 -19.17 -8.17 -2.02
N GLU A 470 -20.48 -7.88 -1.94
CA GLU A 470 -21.50 -8.57 -2.77
C GLU A 470 -21.21 -8.41 -4.27
N LEU A 471 -20.87 -7.19 -4.71
CA LEU A 471 -20.54 -6.92 -6.10
C LEU A 471 -19.31 -7.70 -6.57
N ASP A 472 -18.28 -7.90 -5.74
CA ASP A 472 -17.07 -8.64 -6.14
C ASP A 472 -17.40 -10.06 -6.60
N THR A 473 -18.18 -10.80 -5.82
CA THR A 473 -18.63 -12.15 -6.22
C THR A 473 -19.68 -12.15 -7.34
N LEU A 474 -20.54 -11.13 -7.42
CA LEU A 474 -21.48 -10.98 -8.55
C LEU A 474 -20.73 -10.71 -9.86
N ALA A 475 -19.63 -9.93 -9.79
CA ALA A 475 -18.78 -9.63 -10.91
C ALA A 475 -18.14 -10.89 -11.49
N GLU A 476 -17.68 -11.81 -10.65
CA GLU A 476 -17.15 -13.10 -11.09
C GLU A 476 -18.20 -13.92 -11.86
N ILE A 477 -19.45 -13.97 -11.40
CA ILE A 477 -20.55 -14.65 -12.09
C ILE A 477 -20.77 -14.04 -13.48
N LYS A 478 -20.88 -12.71 -13.55
CA LYS A 478 -21.09 -12.00 -14.82
C LYS A 478 -19.95 -12.22 -15.80
N ILE A 479 -18.72 -12.27 -15.30
CA ILE A 479 -17.54 -12.57 -16.11
C ILE A 479 -17.63 -13.99 -16.67
N ILE A 480 -17.96 -15.00 -15.86
CA ILE A 480 -18.13 -16.38 -16.32
C ILE A 480 -19.26 -16.48 -17.36
N ASP A 481 -20.43 -15.91 -17.07
CA ASP A 481 -21.57 -15.90 -18.01
C ASP A 481 -21.15 -15.33 -19.37
N ARG A 482 -20.44 -14.20 -19.35
CA ARG A 482 -19.96 -13.56 -20.57
C ARG A 482 -18.91 -14.38 -21.30
N LEU A 483 -17.97 -15.01 -20.59
CA LEU A 483 -16.99 -15.91 -21.21
C LEU A 483 -17.69 -17.11 -21.88
N MET A 484 -18.73 -17.66 -21.25
CA MET A 484 -19.54 -18.74 -21.84
C MET A 484 -20.23 -18.29 -23.13
N GLU A 485 -20.74 -17.07 -23.21
CA GLU A 485 -21.31 -16.51 -24.44
C GLU A 485 -20.28 -16.34 -25.55
N ILE A 486 -19.06 -15.89 -25.22
CA ILE A 486 -17.99 -15.63 -26.18
C ILE A 486 -17.51 -16.92 -26.87
N VAL A 487 -17.52 -18.05 -26.16
CA VAL A 487 -17.05 -19.34 -26.66
C VAL A 487 -18.14 -20.24 -27.27
N LYS A 488 -19.40 -19.82 -27.19
CA LYS A 488 -20.44 -20.34 -28.09
C LYS A 488 -20.08 -19.98 -29.54
#